data_AF-V8N702-F1
#
_entry.id   AF-V8N702-F1
#
_cell.length_a   1.000
_cell.length_b   1.000
_cell.length_c   1.000
_cell.angle_alpha   90.00
_cell.angle_beta   90.00
_cell.angle_gamma   90.00
#
_symmetry.space_group_name_H-M   'P 1'
#
loop_
_entity.id
_entity.type
_entity.pdbx_description
1 polymer ?
#
loop_
_entity_poly.entity_id
_entity_poly.type
_entity_poly.pdbx_seq_one_letter_code
_entity_poly.pdbx_strand_id
1 'polypeptide(L)'
;MVEIIEQPKQRGMRFRYQCEGRLAGSIPGERSTDTTKTHPTIKIHNYQGPGKVRISLVTKEAPHRPHPHDLVGKDCKEGYYEAELSPERSIHSFQNLGIQCVRKRDLEKAVAKRIETGNNPFNGKEG
;
A
#
# COMPACT_ATOMS: atom_id res chain seq x y z
N MET A 1 0.91 -4.45 -18.77
CA MET A 1 -0.25 -3.87 -18.03
C MET A 1 -0.28 -4.47 -16.63
N VAL A 2 -0.59 -3.69 -15.59
CA VAL A 2 -0.74 -4.20 -14.23
C VAL A 2 -2.23 -4.44 -13.95
N GLU A 3 -2.58 -5.63 -13.46
CA GLU A 3 -3.94 -5.99 -13.05
C GLU A 3 -3.94 -6.39 -11.57
N ILE A 4 -4.96 -5.99 -10.81
CA ILE A 4 -5.17 -6.50 -9.46
C ILE A 4 -6.02 -7.77 -9.55
N ILE A 5 -5.44 -8.93 -9.24
CA ILE A 5 -6.12 -10.23 -9.32
C ILE A 5 -6.70 -10.70 -7.98
N GLU A 6 -6.25 -10.10 -6.88
CA GLU A 6 -6.83 -10.20 -5.54
C GLU A 6 -6.84 -8.80 -4.93
N GLN A 7 -8.03 -8.22 -4.76
CA GLN A 7 -8.20 -6.90 -4.14
C GLN A 7 -7.91 -6.97 -2.63
N PRO A 8 -7.52 -5.87 -1.98
CA PRO A 8 -7.52 -5.79 -0.52
C PRO A 8 -8.94 -5.85 0.02
N LYS A 9 -9.15 -6.56 1.14
CA LYS A 9 -10.43 -6.61 1.83
C LYS A 9 -10.80 -5.22 2.34
N GLN A 10 -11.99 -4.74 1.97
CA GLN A 10 -12.42 -3.37 2.30
C GLN A 10 -12.82 -3.17 3.76
N ARG A 11 -13.17 -4.25 4.48
CA ARG A 11 -13.71 -4.20 5.85
C ARG A 11 -13.06 -5.27 6.72
N GLY A 12 -13.18 -5.11 8.04
CA GLY A 12 -12.69 -6.07 9.02
C GLY A 12 -11.22 -5.88 9.40
N MET A 13 -10.49 -4.99 8.73
CA MET A 13 -9.17 -4.56 9.17
C MET A 13 -9.27 -3.27 9.98
N ARG A 14 -8.58 -3.24 11.13
CA ARG A 14 -8.43 -2.02 11.94
C ARG A 14 -7.05 -1.42 11.72
N PHE A 15 -7.02 -0.15 11.34
CA PHE A 15 -5.77 0.62 11.30
C PHE A 15 -5.24 0.86 12.72
N ARG A 16 -3.91 0.89 12.85
CA ARG A 16 -3.23 0.94 14.16
C ARG A 16 -2.52 2.26 14.37
N TYR A 17 -2.54 2.79 15.58
CA TYR A 17 -1.69 3.93 15.93
C TYR A 17 -0.27 3.48 16.30
N GLN A 18 0.72 4.35 16.07
CA GLN A 18 2.12 4.09 16.44
C GLN A 18 2.29 3.65 17.90
N CYS A 19 1.49 4.22 18.81
CA CYS A 19 1.57 3.95 20.23
C CYS A 19 0.98 2.60 20.66
N GLU A 20 0.34 1.83 19.77
CA GLU A 20 -0.25 0.54 20.12
C GLU A 20 0.79 -0.58 20.33
N GLY A 21 2.08 -0.35 19.98
CA GLY A 21 3.20 -1.25 20.29
C GLY A 21 3.16 -2.64 19.62
N ARG A 22 2.12 -2.93 18.83
CA ARG A 22 1.96 -4.15 18.03
C ARG A 22 2.22 -3.84 16.56
N LEU A 23 2.68 -4.84 15.80
CA LEU A 23 2.72 -4.76 14.34
C LEU A 23 1.32 -4.39 13.82
N ALA A 24 1.24 -3.55 12.79
CA ALA A 24 -0.02 -3.00 12.28
C ALA A 24 -1.00 -4.06 11.69
N GLY A 25 -0.63 -5.33 11.73
CA GLY A 25 -1.31 -6.43 11.05
C GLY A 25 -1.05 -6.42 9.54
N SER A 26 -1.58 -7.42 8.86
CA SER A 26 -1.47 -7.56 7.40
C SER A 26 -2.82 -7.32 6.73
N ILE A 27 -2.86 -6.52 5.68
CA ILE A 27 -4.04 -6.30 4.83
C ILE A 27 -4.38 -7.64 4.20
N PRO A 28 -5.56 -8.22 4.50
CA PRO A 28 -5.98 -9.46 3.87
C PRO A 28 -6.50 -9.18 2.45
N GLY A 29 -6.46 -10.20 1.60
CA GLY A 29 -7.17 -10.20 0.33
C GLY A 29 -8.69 -10.26 0.53
N GLU A 30 -9.44 -9.83 -0.48
CA GLU A 30 -10.89 -9.81 -0.48
C GLU A 30 -11.50 -11.20 -0.27
N ARG A 31 -10.90 -12.24 -0.86
CA ARG A 31 -11.32 -13.65 -0.74
C ARG A 31 -10.76 -14.33 0.50
N SER A 32 -10.07 -13.59 1.37
CA SER A 32 -9.47 -14.15 2.59
C SER A 32 -10.56 -14.55 3.60
N THR A 33 -10.51 -15.81 4.02
CA THR A 33 -11.41 -16.43 5.00
C THR A 33 -10.66 -16.71 6.30
N ASP A 34 -11.33 -17.28 7.30
CA ASP A 34 -10.70 -17.66 8.56
C ASP A 34 -9.71 -18.81 8.39
N THR A 35 -10.02 -19.75 7.50
CA THR A 35 -9.21 -20.93 7.20
C THR A 35 -8.21 -20.73 6.07
N THR A 36 -8.50 -19.84 5.12
CA THR A 36 -7.68 -19.64 3.91
C THR A 36 -7.33 -18.16 3.79
N LYS A 37 -6.10 -17.83 4.16
CA LYS A 37 -5.61 -16.45 4.08
C LYS A 37 -5.13 -16.15 2.67
N THR A 38 -5.74 -15.14 2.04
CA THR A 38 -5.25 -14.51 0.80
C THR A 38 -4.73 -13.10 1.10
N HIS A 39 -3.99 -12.52 0.16
CA HIS A 39 -3.35 -11.20 0.28
C HIS A 39 -3.47 -10.41 -1.01
N PRO A 40 -3.46 -9.07 -0.95
CA PRO A 40 -3.46 -8.23 -2.15
C PRO A 40 -2.43 -8.72 -3.15
N THR A 41 -2.87 -8.98 -4.38
CA THR A 41 -2.04 -9.61 -5.41
C THR A 41 -2.25 -8.93 -6.75
N ILE A 42 -1.15 -8.63 -7.42
CA ILE A 42 -1.16 -8.10 -8.78
C ILE A 42 -0.59 -9.12 -9.76
N LYS A 43 -0.99 -8.99 -11.02
CA LYS A 43 -0.41 -9.65 -12.17
C LYS A 43 0.15 -8.62 -13.14
N ILE A 44 1.37 -8.85 -13.59
CA ILE A 44 2.03 -8.07 -14.65
C ILE A 44 1.83 -8.82 -15.96
N HIS A 45 1.06 -8.22 -16.87
CA HIS A 45 0.82 -8.76 -18.20
C HIS A 45 1.85 -8.26 -19.21
N ASN A 46 2.26 -9.15 -20.12
CA ASN A 46 3.14 -8.87 -21.26
C ASN A 46 4.52 -8.33 -20.86
N TYR A 47 5.01 -8.71 -19.67
CA TYR A 47 6.34 -8.37 -19.19
C TYR A 47 6.84 -9.43 -18.21
N GLN A 48 8.05 -9.92 -18.42
CA GLN A 48 8.75 -10.83 -17.52
C GLN A 48 10.23 -10.42 -17.53
N GLY A 49 10.70 -9.90 -16.40
CA GLY A 49 12.03 -9.31 -16.28
C GLY A 49 12.17 -8.47 -15.01
N PRO A 50 13.36 -7.87 -14.78
CA PRO A 50 13.63 -7.09 -13.56
C PRO A 50 12.77 -5.83 -13.49
N GLY A 51 12.02 -5.67 -12.41
CA GLY A 51 11.19 -4.48 -12.19
C GLY A 51 11.16 -4.06 -10.74
N LYS A 52 10.57 -2.90 -10.46
CA LYS A 52 10.32 -2.42 -9.10
C LYS A 52 8.86 -2.06 -8.97
N VAL A 53 8.26 -2.42 -7.84
CA VAL A 53 6.89 -2.04 -7.49
C VAL A 53 6.91 -1.09 -6.30
N ARG A 54 6.08 -0.05 -6.36
CA ARG A 54 5.80 0.86 -5.25
C ARG A 54 4.31 0.83 -4.94
N ILE A 55 3.95 0.68 -3.67
CA ILE A 55 2.56 0.72 -3.20
C ILE A 55 2.41 1.89 -2.22
N SER A 56 1.49 2.79 -2.54
CA SER A 56 1.24 4.03 -1.81
C SER A 56 -0.23 4.14 -1.44
N LEU A 57 -0.53 4.76 -0.29
CA LEU A 57 -1.89 5.07 0.11
C LEU A 57 -2.35 6.40 -0.50
N VAL A 58 -3.57 6.43 -1.05
CA VAL A 58 -4.19 7.62 -1.63
C VAL A 58 -5.60 7.85 -1.10
N THR A 59 -6.13 9.06 -1.26
CA THR A 59 -7.53 9.38 -0.94
C THR A 59 -8.49 8.62 -1.85
N LYS A 60 -9.64 8.22 -1.29
CA LYS A 60 -10.68 7.46 -2.01
C LYS A 60 -11.28 8.26 -3.18
N GLU A 61 -11.53 9.54 -2.96
CA GLU A 61 -12.21 10.40 -3.93
C GLU A 61 -11.21 11.07 -4.86
N ALA A 62 -11.64 11.30 -6.11
CA ALA A 62 -10.88 12.05 -7.09
C ALA A 62 -10.95 13.57 -6.77
N PRO A 63 -9.87 14.33 -6.99
CA PRO A 63 -8.55 13.87 -7.43
C PRO A 63 -7.83 13.09 -6.31
N HIS A 64 -7.26 11.94 -6.66
CA HIS A 64 -6.54 11.09 -5.71
C HIS A 64 -5.26 11.79 -5.22
N ARG A 65 -5.21 12.10 -3.93
CA ARG A 65 -4.08 12.76 -3.26
C ARG A 65 -3.34 11.76 -2.35
N PRO A 66 -2.06 12.00 -2.04
CA PRO A 66 -1.34 11.19 -1.06
C PRO A 66 -2.07 11.13 0.28
N HIS A 67 -2.29 9.93 0.80
CA HIS A 67 -2.96 9.77 2.10
C HIS A 67 -1.96 10.04 3.25
N PRO A 68 -2.39 10.69 4.34
CA PRO A 68 -1.51 10.99 5.48
C PRO A 68 -1.09 9.74 6.28
N HIS A 69 -1.87 8.66 6.24
CA HIS A 69 -1.49 7.40 6.91
C HIS A 69 -0.26 6.75 6.28
N ASP A 70 0.46 5.97 7.07
CA ASP A 70 1.64 5.23 6.61
C ASP A 70 1.25 3.81 6.23
N LEU A 71 1.76 3.32 5.09
CA LEU A 71 1.92 1.90 4.87
C LEU A 71 3.16 1.43 5.66
N VAL A 72 3.02 0.38 6.45
CA VAL A 72 4.07 -0.14 7.33
C VAL A 72 4.19 -1.66 7.22
N GLY A 73 5.36 -2.18 7.53
CA GLY A 73 5.67 -3.60 7.46
C GLY A 73 6.98 -3.86 6.71
N LYS A 74 7.16 -5.08 6.22
CA LYS A 74 8.39 -5.46 5.51
C LYS A 74 8.49 -4.64 4.21
N ASP A 75 9.69 -4.14 3.93
CA ASP A 75 10.03 -3.33 2.75
C ASP A 75 9.22 -2.01 2.63
N CYS A 76 8.60 -1.58 3.73
CA CYS A 76 7.96 -0.26 3.83
C CYS A 76 8.95 0.78 4.36
N LYS A 77 8.99 1.94 3.70
CA LYS A 77 9.76 3.11 4.12
C LYS A 77 8.94 4.37 3.85
N GLU A 78 9.02 5.33 4.76
CA GLU A 78 8.42 6.66 4.58
C GLU A 78 6.91 6.67 4.20
N GLY A 79 6.18 5.63 4.63
CA GLY A 79 4.75 5.48 4.41
C GLY A 79 4.34 4.83 3.09
N TYR A 80 5.28 4.28 2.31
CA TYR A 80 5.02 3.46 1.13
C TYR A 80 5.82 2.14 1.19
N TYR A 81 5.36 1.13 0.44
CA TYR A 81 6.10 -0.11 0.20
C TYR A 81 6.89 0.01 -1.09
N GLU A 82 8.11 -0.51 -1.12
CA GLU A 82 8.90 -0.57 -2.34
C GLU A 82 9.82 -1.79 -2.35
N ALA A 83 9.73 -2.62 -3.39
CA ALA A 83 10.56 -3.80 -3.55
C ALA A 83 10.79 -4.14 -5.02
N GLU A 84 11.84 -4.92 -5.29
CA GLU A 84 12.09 -5.51 -6.60
C GLU A 84 11.07 -6.64 -6.89
N LEU A 85 10.60 -6.68 -8.13
CA LEU A 85 9.78 -7.75 -8.65
C LEU A 85 10.67 -8.93 -9.02
N SER A 86 10.26 -10.14 -8.63
CA SER A 86 10.94 -11.36 -9.06
C SER A 86 10.87 -11.47 -10.59
N PRO A 87 12.02 -11.51 -11.30
CA PRO A 87 12.04 -11.48 -12.76
C PRO A 87 11.44 -12.74 -13.39
N GLU A 88 11.35 -13.84 -12.64
CA GLU A 88 10.81 -15.12 -13.09
C GLU A 88 9.30 -15.24 -12.94
N ARG A 89 8.65 -14.30 -12.24
CA ARG A 89 7.22 -14.38 -11.91
C ARG A 89 6.47 -13.19 -12.47
N SER A 90 5.26 -13.43 -12.96
CA SER A 90 4.32 -12.39 -13.36
C SER A 90 3.27 -12.08 -12.29
N ILE A 91 3.19 -12.87 -11.22
CA ILE A 91 2.22 -12.71 -10.13
C ILE A 91 2.97 -12.39 -8.84
N HIS A 92 2.53 -11.33 -8.15
CA HIS A 92 3.17 -10.82 -6.94
C HIS A 92 2.13 -10.54 -5.86
N SER A 93 2.27 -11.22 -4.72
CA SER A 93 1.39 -11.09 -3.54
C SER A 93 2.09 -10.35 -2.40
N PHE A 94 1.36 -9.46 -1.73
CA PHE A 94 1.91 -8.57 -0.71
C PHE A 94 1.35 -8.90 0.69
N GLN A 95 2.09 -9.70 1.46
CA GLN A 95 1.58 -10.32 2.69
C GLN A 95 1.84 -9.50 3.97
N ASN A 96 2.76 -8.54 3.93
CA ASN A 96 3.25 -7.81 5.10
C ASN A 96 2.95 -6.31 5.05
N LEU A 97 1.78 -5.96 4.51
CA LEU A 97 1.34 -4.57 4.42
C LEU A 97 0.36 -4.27 5.56
N GLY A 98 0.66 -3.31 6.42
CA GLY A 98 -0.22 -2.79 7.44
C GLY A 98 -0.46 -1.30 7.26
N ILE A 99 -1.53 -0.77 7.84
CA ILE A 99 -1.84 0.66 7.80
C ILE A 99 -1.71 1.25 9.20
N GLN A 100 -0.84 2.24 9.31
CA GLN A 100 -0.62 2.99 10.53
C GLN A 100 -1.27 4.37 10.46
N CYS A 101 -2.21 4.63 11.37
CA CYS A 101 -2.89 5.90 11.50
C CYS A 101 -1.95 6.99 12.00
N VAL A 102 -2.03 8.14 11.33
CA VAL A 102 -1.46 9.40 11.78
C VAL A 102 -2.49 10.14 12.62
N ARG A 103 -2.04 10.74 13.73
CA ARG A 103 -2.89 11.55 14.61
C ARG A 103 -3.22 12.88 13.94
N LYS A 104 -4.38 13.46 14.26
CA LYS A 104 -4.83 14.73 13.67
C LYS A 104 -3.78 15.86 13.76
N ARG A 105 -3.08 15.97 14.88
CA ARG A 105 -2.02 16.98 15.09
C ARG A 105 -0.79 16.81 14.19
N ASP A 106 -0.58 15.60 13.68
CA ASP A 106 0.60 15.21 12.88
C ASP A 106 0.27 15.17 11.37
N LEU A 107 -0.97 15.55 10.99
CA LEU A 107 -1.50 15.47 9.63
C LEU A 107 -0.66 16.30 8.64
N GLU A 108 -0.43 17.58 8.96
CA GLU A 108 0.30 18.50 8.08
C GLU A 108 1.73 18.02 7.82
N LYS A 109 2.41 17.59 8.89
CA LYS A 109 3.76 17.01 8.81
C LYS A 109 3.78 15.75 7.93
N ALA A 110 2.78 14.88 8.06
CA ALA A 110 2.69 13.68 7.25
C ALA A 110 2.48 14.00 5.77
N VAL A 111 1.59 14.94 5.44
CA VAL A 111 1.34 15.38 4.06
C VAL A 111 2.59 16.03 3.46
N ALA A 112 3.26 16.93 4.19
CA ALA A 112 4.50 17.55 3.74
C ALA A 112 5.58 16.51 3.42
N LYS A 113 5.72 15.47 4.26
CA LYS A 113 6.62 14.35 4.02
C LYS A 113 6.28 13.57 2.74
N ARG A 114 5.00 13.42 2.38
CA ARG A 114 4.61 12.76 1.11
C ARG A 114 5.08 13.54 -0.11
N ILE A 115 5.02 14.87 -0.03
CA ILE A 115 5.49 15.75 -1.10
C ILE A 115 7.01 15.67 -1.22
N GLU A 116 7.73 15.80 -0.09
CA GLU A 116 9.20 15.71 -0.02
C GLU A 116 9.73 14.39 -0.58
N THR A 117 9.08 13.26 -0.26
CA THR A 117 9.49 11.91 -0.71
C THR A 117 9.00 11.55 -2.12
N GLY A 118 8.33 12.47 -2.81
CA GLY A 118 7.74 12.22 -4.13
C GLY A 118 6.68 11.11 -4.10
N ASN A 119 6.05 10.87 -2.95
CA ASN A 119 5.00 9.86 -2.78
C ASN A 119 3.64 10.39 -3.26
N ASN A 120 3.59 10.78 -4.53
CA ASN A 120 2.38 11.26 -5.20
C ASN A 120 2.23 10.61 -6.59
N PRO A 121 1.56 9.45 -6.66
CA PRO A 121 1.45 8.69 -7.92
C PRO A 121 0.65 9.41 -9.01
N PHE A 122 -0.09 10.47 -8.69
CA PHE A 122 -0.96 11.20 -9.63
C PHE A 122 -0.53 12.65 -9.89
N ASN A 123 0.72 13.01 -9.54
CA ASN A 123 1.32 14.34 -9.74
C ASN A 123 0.75 15.11 -10.95
N GLY A 124 -0.06 16.15 -10.70
CA GLY A 124 -0.37 17.19 -11.68
C GLY A 124 -1.48 16.90 -12.72
N LYS A 125 -2.29 15.84 -12.61
CA LYS A 125 -3.54 15.77 -13.40
C LYS A 125 -4.66 16.56 -12.73
N GLU A 126 -4.47 17.88 -12.68
CA GLU A 126 -5.59 18.83 -12.76
C GLU A 126 -5.79 19.09 -14.26
N GLY A 127 -6.63 18.28 -14.90
CA GLY A 127 -6.94 18.39 -16.33
C GLY A 127 -8.28 17.75 -16.61
#